data_AF-A0A955SH13-F1
#
_entry.id   AF-A0A955SH13-F1
#
_cell.length_a   1.000
_cell.length_b   1.000
_cell.length_c   1.000
_cell.angle_alpha   90.00
_cell.angle_beta   90.00
_cell.angle_gamma   90.00
#
_symmetry.space_group_name_H-M   'P 1'
#
loop_
_entity.id
_entity.type
_entity.pdbx_description
1 polymer ?
#
loop_
_entity_poly.entity_id
_entity_poly.type
_entity_poly.pdbx_seq_one_letter_code
_entity_poly.pdbx_strand_id
1 'polypeptide(L)'
;MTSARFARESVTSESEIIQMGQPFSVFGFLEERFPNFHRPLHRIFSQARHHRAESIILERIEQSEDIRQENEDLEIRCSLPEGFESDLWRVSFFDESVTNQKSLEGVSEESFLGYAIIKRDAISRHDRPRVYESVFRKSNHLNNYVRGEKQWNCRVNGRDFPVVGYLYAQQNNLTNVCAHVAVRTVATRFHRDGDMTYREMNQVLGIDHRGEHLLGEERGLFTNEIIQLIDQAGASYSHLNYPREGDDIGGTTSEESWNERAPYQNLIYPSIESGFPALLAFNTSDPSMGHVVPVLGHTFNEDAWIPQADFGYFKVGSEI
;
A
#
# COMPACT_ATOMS: atom_id res chain seq x y z
N MET A 1 -1.14 16.89 24.82
CA MET A 1 -1.47 15.52 24.38
C MET A 1 -0.35 15.06 23.47
N THR A 2 0.21 13.87 23.67
CA THR A 2 1.21 13.31 22.76
C THR A 2 0.54 13.02 21.41
N SER A 3 1.13 13.52 20.32
CA SER A 3 0.62 13.23 18.96
C SER A 3 0.64 11.72 18.72
N ALA A 4 -0.37 11.20 18.02
CA ALA A 4 -0.40 9.80 17.62
C ALA A 4 0.77 9.51 16.67
N ARG A 5 1.36 8.32 16.79
CA ARG A 5 2.47 7.93 15.91
C ARG A 5 2.03 7.77 14.46
N PHE A 6 0.83 7.23 14.24
CA PHE A 6 0.31 6.90 12.93
C PHE A 6 -1.04 7.57 12.66
N ALA A 7 -1.27 8.00 11.42
CA ALA A 7 -2.50 8.67 10.99
C ALA A 7 -3.79 7.90 11.33
N ARG A 8 -3.77 6.56 11.24
CA ARG A 8 -4.89 5.67 11.60
C ARG A 8 -5.33 5.77 13.07
N GLU A 9 -4.45 6.21 13.96
CA GLU A 9 -4.69 6.32 15.41
C GLU A 9 -4.94 7.77 15.87
N SER A 10 -4.84 8.72 14.95
CA SER A 10 -4.98 10.15 15.26
C SER A 10 -6.39 10.57 15.63
N VAL A 11 -6.44 11.67 16.36
CA VAL A 11 -7.65 12.47 16.58
C VAL A 11 -8.10 13.14 15.29
N THR A 12 -9.39 13.45 15.24
CA THR A 12 -10.07 13.99 14.06
C THR A 12 -10.83 15.25 14.43
N SER A 13 -10.87 16.21 13.51
CA SER A 13 -11.55 17.51 13.70
C SER A 13 -12.98 17.51 13.19
N GLU A 14 -13.23 16.72 12.13
CA GLU A 14 -14.51 16.62 11.44
C GLU A 14 -14.83 15.14 11.23
N SER A 15 -16.12 14.78 11.33
CA SER A 15 -16.60 13.44 11.03
C SER A 15 -17.97 13.50 10.35
N GLU A 16 -18.12 12.73 9.27
CA GLU A 16 -19.34 12.54 8.51
C GLU A 16 -19.67 11.03 8.47
N ILE A 17 -20.93 10.70 8.69
CA ILE A 17 -21.44 9.33 8.60
C ILE A 17 -22.27 9.21 7.33
N ILE A 18 -21.94 8.25 6.47
CA ILE A 18 -22.49 8.11 5.13
C ILE A 18 -23.03 6.69 4.95
N GLN A 19 -24.29 6.58 4.51
CA GLN A 19 -24.88 5.28 4.18
C GLN A 19 -24.49 4.84 2.77
N MET A 20 -24.09 3.58 2.61
CA MET A 20 -23.75 2.97 1.32
C MET A 20 -24.94 2.27 0.64
N GLY A 21 -26.12 2.28 1.27
CA GLY A 21 -27.37 1.78 0.69
C GLY A 21 -27.84 2.59 -0.52
N GLN A 22 -28.75 2.03 -1.31
CA GLN A 22 -29.34 2.73 -2.47
C GLN A 22 -29.93 4.09 -2.05
N PRO A 23 -29.68 5.19 -2.78
CA PRO A 23 -29.10 5.27 -4.14
C PRO A 23 -27.56 5.55 -4.20
N PHE A 24 -26.79 5.17 -3.18
CA PHE A 24 -25.36 5.53 -3.09
C PHE A 24 -24.50 5.07 -4.28
N SER A 25 -23.85 6.04 -4.94
CA SER A 25 -22.88 5.81 -6.01
C SER A 25 -21.46 6.01 -5.50
N VAL A 26 -20.64 4.94 -5.50
CA VAL A 26 -19.21 5.03 -5.17
C VAL A 26 -18.48 5.98 -6.12
N PHE A 27 -18.79 5.94 -7.41
CA PHE A 27 -18.17 6.83 -8.39
C PHE A 27 -18.51 8.29 -8.09
N GLY A 28 -19.80 8.60 -7.91
CA GLY A 28 -20.24 9.96 -7.62
C GLY A 28 -19.65 10.48 -6.30
N PHE A 29 -19.62 9.63 -5.27
CA PHE A 29 -18.99 9.97 -3.99
C PHE A 29 -17.49 10.30 -4.14
N LEU A 30 -16.74 9.46 -4.85
CA LEU A 30 -15.31 9.67 -5.06
C LEU A 30 -15.01 10.89 -5.94
N GLU A 31 -15.80 11.14 -6.99
CA GLU A 31 -15.66 12.31 -7.85
C GLU A 31 -15.95 13.62 -7.10
N GLU A 32 -16.97 13.60 -6.21
CA GLU A 32 -17.34 14.75 -5.39
C GLU A 32 -16.33 15.03 -4.28
N ARG A 33 -15.96 14.01 -3.49
CA ARG A 33 -15.10 14.18 -2.31
C ARG A 33 -13.60 14.19 -2.63
N PHE A 34 -13.17 13.45 -3.64
CA PHE A 34 -11.76 13.24 -3.96
C PHE A 34 -11.49 13.47 -5.46
N PRO A 35 -11.67 14.69 -5.99
CA PRO A 35 -11.49 14.95 -7.41
C PRO A 35 -10.10 14.52 -7.89
N ASN A 36 -10.03 14.00 -9.11
CA ASN A 36 -8.80 13.47 -9.74
C ASN A 36 -8.17 12.28 -9.00
N PHE A 37 -8.96 11.50 -8.25
CA PHE A 37 -8.48 10.28 -7.59
C PHE A 37 -7.93 9.23 -8.57
N HIS A 38 -7.00 8.40 -8.09
CA HIS A 38 -6.48 7.27 -8.84
C HIS A 38 -7.30 6.00 -8.66
N ARG A 39 -7.21 5.10 -9.65
CA ARG A 39 -7.90 3.78 -9.65
C ARG A 39 -7.79 2.98 -8.34
N PRO A 40 -6.69 2.99 -7.57
CA PRO A 40 -6.64 2.25 -6.31
C PRO A 40 -7.69 2.70 -5.28
N LEU A 41 -8.04 3.97 -5.24
CA LEU A 41 -9.10 4.44 -4.34
C LEU A 41 -10.45 3.82 -4.72
N HIS A 42 -10.75 3.76 -6.02
CA HIS A 42 -11.94 3.04 -6.50
C HIS A 42 -11.91 1.54 -6.16
N ARG A 43 -10.74 0.89 -6.24
CA ARG A 43 -10.58 -0.52 -5.87
C ARG A 43 -10.86 -0.76 -4.38
N ILE A 44 -10.42 0.15 -3.51
CA ILE A 44 -10.71 0.09 -2.06
C ILE A 44 -12.21 0.16 -1.79
N PHE A 45 -12.91 1.12 -2.39
CA PHE A 45 -14.37 1.24 -2.21
C PHE A 45 -15.13 0.06 -2.82
N SER A 46 -14.62 -0.46 -3.95
CA SER A 46 -15.14 -1.69 -4.54
C SER A 46 -14.94 -2.87 -3.56
N GLN A 47 -13.77 -3.01 -2.96
CA GLN A 47 -13.49 -4.03 -1.96
C GLN A 47 -14.44 -3.91 -0.76
N ALA A 48 -14.62 -2.70 -0.20
CA ALA A 48 -15.59 -2.47 0.87
C ALA A 48 -17.00 -2.95 0.50
N ARG A 49 -17.47 -2.66 -0.73
CA ARG A 49 -18.75 -3.15 -1.23
C ARG A 49 -18.80 -4.68 -1.38
N HIS A 50 -17.72 -5.33 -1.81
CA HIS A 50 -17.64 -6.80 -1.85
C HIS A 50 -17.71 -7.41 -0.44
N HIS A 51 -17.22 -6.69 0.56
CA HIS A 51 -17.37 -7.01 1.98
C HIS A 51 -18.73 -6.61 2.57
N ARG A 52 -19.69 -6.18 1.73
CA ARG A 52 -21.04 -5.76 2.14
C ARG A 52 -21.05 -4.56 3.08
N ALA A 53 -20.11 -3.62 2.90
CA ALA A 53 -20.14 -2.36 3.64
C ALA A 53 -21.50 -1.66 3.49
N GLU A 54 -22.11 -1.34 4.62
CA GLU A 54 -23.38 -0.63 4.71
C GLU A 54 -23.20 0.84 5.08
N SER A 55 -22.10 1.18 5.76
CA SER A 55 -21.79 2.55 6.15
C SER A 55 -20.31 2.89 6.04
N ILE A 56 -20.06 4.18 5.83
CA ILE A 56 -18.74 4.82 5.81
C ILE A 56 -18.73 5.87 6.91
N ILE A 57 -17.61 5.96 7.63
CA ILE A 57 -17.28 7.11 8.46
C ILE A 57 -16.09 7.80 7.82
N LEU A 58 -16.31 9.03 7.40
CA LEU A 58 -15.31 9.89 6.79
C LEU A 58 -14.85 10.89 7.85
N GLU A 59 -13.56 10.92 8.17
CA GLU A 59 -13.02 11.82 9.19
C GLU A 59 -11.82 12.59 8.67
N ARG A 60 -11.73 13.87 9.02
CA ARG A 60 -10.56 14.68 8.73
C ARG A 60 -9.52 14.51 9.83
N ILE A 61 -8.31 14.10 9.45
CA ILE A 61 -7.21 13.89 10.41
C ILE A 61 -6.45 15.20 10.56
N GLU A 62 -6.18 15.61 11.81
CA GLU A 62 -5.42 16.84 12.08
C GLU A 62 -3.92 16.64 11.87
N GLN A 63 -3.28 15.86 12.74
CA GLN A 63 -1.86 15.52 12.61
C GLN A 63 -1.54 14.13 13.16
N SER A 64 -0.44 13.58 12.67
CA SER A 64 0.24 12.38 13.17
C SER A 64 1.72 12.52 12.87
N GLU A 65 2.55 11.79 13.62
CA GLU A 65 4.00 11.86 13.46
C GLU A 65 4.48 11.37 12.09
N ASP A 66 3.93 10.26 11.57
CA ASP A 66 4.27 9.72 10.24
C ASP A 66 3.93 10.68 9.08
N ILE A 67 2.80 11.38 9.18
CA ILE A 67 2.41 12.43 8.26
C ILE A 67 3.31 13.65 8.37
N ARG A 68 3.57 14.13 9.58
CA ARG A 68 4.42 15.29 9.83
C ARG A 68 5.80 15.08 9.23
N GLN A 69 6.38 13.89 9.43
CA GLN A 69 7.64 13.49 8.83
C GLN A 69 7.58 13.44 7.30
N GLU A 70 6.51 12.90 6.69
CA GLU A 70 6.39 12.91 5.23
C GLU A 70 6.25 14.34 4.67
N ASN A 71 5.53 15.23 5.36
CA ASN A 71 5.37 16.62 4.94
C ASN A 71 6.69 17.39 5.02
N GLU A 72 7.48 17.20 6.07
CA GLU A 72 8.84 17.74 6.15
C GLU A 72 9.74 17.23 5.01
N ASP A 73 9.65 15.94 4.64
CA ASP A 73 10.38 15.41 3.49
C ASP A 73 9.94 16.07 2.18
N LEU A 74 8.63 16.33 2.03
CA LEU A 74 8.07 17.04 0.87
C LEU A 74 8.50 18.51 0.84
N GLU A 75 8.57 19.19 1.99
CA GLU A 75 9.08 20.56 2.09
C GLU A 75 10.48 20.67 1.52
N ILE A 76 11.37 19.76 1.93
CA ILE A 76 12.74 19.70 1.42
C ILE A 76 12.73 19.36 -0.07
N ARG A 77 12.04 18.27 -0.45
CA ARG A 77 12.04 17.73 -1.82
C ARG A 77 11.49 18.71 -2.87
N CYS A 78 10.49 19.48 -2.50
CA CYS A 78 9.74 20.36 -3.40
C CYS A 78 9.97 21.85 -3.11
N SER A 79 10.87 22.19 -2.17
CA SER A 79 11.14 23.57 -1.75
C SER A 79 9.87 24.32 -1.36
N LEU A 80 9.00 23.65 -0.59
CA LEU A 80 7.73 24.22 -0.13
C LEU A 80 7.96 25.14 1.08
N PRO A 81 7.02 26.04 1.40
CA PRO A 81 7.09 26.84 2.62
C PRO A 81 7.14 25.96 3.87
N GLU A 82 7.85 26.42 4.89
CA GLU A 82 7.87 25.80 6.22
C GLU A 82 6.45 25.71 6.79
N GLY A 83 6.09 24.55 7.33
CA GLY A 83 4.74 24.28 7.84
C GLY A 83 3.76 23.88 6.73
N PHE A 84 4.24 23.25 5.66
CA PHE A 84 3.40 22.65 4.64
C PHE A 84 2.53 21.55 5.25
N GLU A 85 1.23 21.61 4.97
CA GLU A 85 0.26 20.62 5.42
C GLU A 85 -0.49 20.01 4.23
N SER A 86 -0.57 18.68 4.23
CA SER A 86 -1.40 17.92 3.31
C SER A 86 -2.81 17.78 3.85
N ASP A 87 -3.78 17.66 2.95
CA ASP A 87 -5.16 17.33 3.34
C ASP A 87 -5.30 15.81 3.54
N LEU A 88 -5.90 15.42 4.67
CA LEU A 88 -5.91 14.04 5.14
C LEU A 88 -7.29 13.61 5.60
N TRP A 89 -7.71 12.47 5.05
CA TRP A 89 -9.00 11.86 5.33
C TRP A 89 -8.83 10.41 5.70
N ARG A 90 -9.46 10.00 6.80
CA ARG A 90 -9.67 8.60 7.15
C ARG A 90 -11.06 8.17 6.69
N VAL A 91 -11.11 7.08 5.96
CA VAL A 91 -12.36 6.44 5.53
C VAL A 91 -12.43 5.08 6.19
N SER A 92 -13.42 4.91 7.07
CA SER A 92 -13.64 3.70 7.85
C SER A 92 -14.91 3.00 7.36
N PHE A 93 -14.87 1.69 7.16
CA PHE A 93 -15.96 0.93 6.54
C PHE A 93 -16.55 -0.09 7.51
N PHE A 94 -17.88 -0.16 7.57
CA PHE A 94 -18.61 -1.08 8.43
C PHE A 94 -19.67 -1.85 7.64
N ASP A 95 -19.86 -3.13 7.94
CA ASP A 95 -20.99 -3.94 7.40
C ASP A 95 -22.29 -3.80 8.20
N GLU A 96 -22.30 -2.92 9.20
CA GLU A 96 -23.50 -2.48 9.92
C GLU A 96 -23.90 -1.06 9.50
N SER A 97 -25.21 -0.79 9.46
CA SER A 97 -25.77 0.55 9.25
C SER A 97 -25.55 1.44 10.47
N VAL A 98 -24.53 2.30 10.39
CA VAL A 98 -24.25 3.35 11.38
C VAL A 98 -24.90 4.64 10.91
N THR A 99 -25.88 5.19 11.63
CA THR A 99 -26.63 6.39 11.19
C THR A 99 -26.29 7.65 11.97
N ASN A 100 -25.65 7.51 13.13
CA ASN A 100 -25.26 8.59 14.01
C ASN A 100 -24.20 8.11 15.02
N GLN A 101 -23.63 9.04 15.79
CA GLN A 101 -22.62 8.74 16.80
C GLN A 101 -23.08 7.72 17.85
N LYS A 102 -24.35 7.79 18.29
CA LYS A 102 -24.88 6.84 19.27
C LYS A 102 -24.97 5.42 18.71
N SER A 103 -25.31 5.27 17.43
CA SER A 103 -25.26 3.94 16.80
C SER A 103 -23.83 3.41 16.75
N LEU A 104 -22.83 4.25 16.43
CA LEU A 104 -21.42 3.87 16.39
C LEU A 104 -20.87 3.37 17.74
N GLU A 105 -21.33 3.96 18.84
CA GLU A 105 -20.97 3.49 20.19
C GLU A 105 -21.39 2.04 20.44
N GLY A 106 -22.49 1.58 19.81
CA GLY A 106 -23.01 0.22 19.93
C GLY A 106 -22.52 -0.75 18.86
N VAL A 107 -21.80 -0.29 17.84
CA VAL A 107 -21.31 -1.10 16.72
C VAL A 107 -20.31 -2.15 17.21
N SER A 108 -20.44 -3.38 16.72
CA SER A 108 -19.48 -4.45 17.04
C SER A 108 -18.09 -4.16 16.45
N GLU A 109 -17.01 -4.55 17.12
CA GLU A 109 -15.68 -4.52 16.49
C GLU A 109 -15.62 -5.47 15.28
N GLU A 110 -16.42 -6.54 15.32
CA GLU A 110 -16.52 -7.52 14.24
C GLU A 110 -17.20 -6.97 12.98
N SER A 111 -17.89 -5.83 13.02
CA SER A 111 -18.45 -5.21 11.81
C SER A 111 -17.46 -4.29 11.09
N PHE A 112 -16.33 -3.96 11.72
CA PHE A 112 -15.32 -3.08 11.13
C PHE A 112 -14.53 -3.80 10.04
N LEU A 113 -14.78 -3.45 8.79
CA LEU A 113 -14.22 -4.13 7.61
C LEU A 113 -12.79 -3.71 7.31
N GLY A 114 -12.42 -2.48 7.68
CA GLY A 114 -11.13 -1.88 7.37
C GLY A 114 -11.22 -0.38 7.18
N TYR A 115 -10.10 0.20 6.77
CA TYR A 115 -9.97 1.64 6.56
C TYR A 115 -9.02 1.98 5.40
N ALA A 116 -9.08 3.24 4.99
CA ALA A 116 -8.09 3.88 4.14
C ALA A 116 -7.78 5.30 4.65
N ILE A 117 -6.51 5.66 4.65
CA ILE A 117 -6.01 7.02 4.83
C ILE A 117 -5.71 7.58 3.45
N ILE A 118 -6.45 8.62 3.07
CA ILE A 118 -6.33 9.34 1.81
C ILE A 118 -5.59 10.63 2.10
N LYS A 119 -4.48 10.84 1.37
CA LYS A 119 -3.65 12.04 1.47
C LYS A 119 -3.67 12.78 0.15
N ARG A 120 -3.83 14.09 0.21
CA ARG A 120 -3.70 14.99 -0.93
C ARG A 120 -2.63 16.03 -0.62
N ASP A 121 -1.57 15.97 -1.41
CA ASP A 121 -0.45 16.89 -1.33
C ASP A 121 -0.72 18.02 -2.33
N ALA A 122 -0.97 19.26 -1.86
CA ALA A 122 -1.28 20.41 -2.72
C ALA A 122 -0.04 20.94 -3.47
N ILE A 123 0.65 20.06 -4.19
CA ILE A 123 1.94 20.29 -4.85
C ILE A 123 1.73 20.15 -6.36
N SER A 124 1.54 21.27 -7.07
CA SER A 124 1.45 21.37 -8.55
C SER A 124 1.11 20.06 -9.30
N ARG A 125 2.04 19.47 -10.08
CA ARG A 125 1.83 18.24 -10.89
C ARG A 125 1.45 16.98 -10.09
N HIS A 126 1.50 17.05 -8.76
CA HIS A 126 1.20 15.98 -7.83
C HIS A 126 -0.05 16.27 -6.97
N ASP A 127 -0.82 17.32 -7.29
CA ASP A 127 -2.07 17.67 -6.60
C ASP A 127 -3.20 16.67 -6.91
N ARG A 128 -3.12 15.51 -6.29
CA ARG A 128 -4.10 14.43 -6.44
C ARG A 128 -4.21 13.59 -5.17
N PRO A 129 -5.44 13.15 -4.80
CA PRO A 129 -5.62 12.21 -3.71
C PRO A 129 -4.93 10.87 -4.01
N ARG A 130 -4.23 10.33 -3.02
CA ARG A 130 -3.65 8.99 -3.04
C ARG A 130 -3.95 8.27 -1.74
N VAL A 131 -3.90 6.95 -1.79
CA VAL A 131 -3.98 6.10 -0.61
C VAL A 131 -2.61 6.13 0.08
N TYR A 132 -2.50 6.85 1.19
CA TYR A 132 -1.30 6.84 2.03
C TYR A 132 -1.13 5.47 2.70
N GLU A 133 -2.26 4.91 3.16
CA GLU A 133 -2.33 3.62 3.82
C GLU A 133 -3.76 3.06 3.70
N SER A 134 -3.90 1.75 3.59
CA SER A 134 -5.19 1.06 3.69
C SER A 134 -4.97 -0.32 4.27
N VAL A 135 -5.89 -0.75 5.14
CA VAL A 135 -5.94 -2.11 5.66
C VAL A 135 -7.37 -2.60 5.59
N PHE A 136 -7.56 -3.78 5.00
CA PHE A 136 -8.85 -4.45 4.92
C PHE A 136 -8.72 -5.91 5.33
N ARG A 137 -9.82 -6.45 5.84
CA ARG A 137 -9.97 -7.90 6.00
C ARG A 137 -9.72 -8.62 4.68
N LYS A 138 -9.11 -9.81 4.75
CA LYS A 138 -9.00 -10.67 3.58
C LYS A 138 -10.37 -10.97 3.01
N SER A 139 -10.47 -10.94 1.67
CA SER A 139 -11.68 -11.37 0.98
C SER A 139 -12.04 -12.82 1.31
N ASN A 140 -13.34 -13.09 1.45
CA ASN A 140 -13.90 -14.41 1.74
C ASN A 140 -13.90 -15.37 0.53
N HIS A 141 -13.22 -15.05 -0.56
CA HIS A 141 -13.08 -15.98 -1.68
C HIS A 141 -12.31 -17.23 -1.25
N LEU A 142 -12.97 -18.39 -1.34
CA LEU A 142 -12.43 -19.69 -0.87
C LEU A 142 -11.07 -20.05 -1.47
N ASN A 143 -10.81 -19.59 -2.70
CA ASN A 143 -9.57 -19.90 -3.42
C ASN A 143 -8.45 -18.90 -3.13
N ASN A 144 -8.72 -17.81 -2.40
CA ASN A 144 -7.70 -16.82 -2.05
C ASN A 144 -6.97 -17.22 -0.77
N TYR A 145 -5.72 -17.58 -0.96
CA TYR A 145 -4.80 -17.90 0.11
C TYR A 145 -3.90 -16.72 0.39
N VAL A 146 -3.93 -16.22 1.62
CA VAL A 146 -3.03 -15.16 2.07
C VAL A 146 -2.65 -15.52 3.50
N ARG A 147 -1.36 -15.47 3.84
CA ARG A 147 -0.85 -15.74 5.19
C ARG A 147 -0.01 -14.61 5.73
N GLY A 148 0.11 -14.56 7.05
CA GLY A 148 0.83 -13.48 7.72
C GLY A 148 0.00 -12.21 7.88
N GLU A 149 -1.33 -12.31 7.96
CA GLU A 149 -2.15 -11.18 8.40
C GLU A 149 -1.70 -10.72 9.79
N LYS A 150 -1.85 -9.43 10.03
CA LYS A 150 -1.60 -8.82 11.34
C LYS A 150 -2.83 -8.02 11.74
N GLN A 151 -3.07 -7.91 13.04
CA GLN A 151 -4.04 -6.98 13.59
C GLN A 151 -3.50 -5.54 13.54
N TRP A 152 -4.31 -4.65 12.99
CA TRP A 152 -4.13 -3.21 12.94
C TRP A 152 -5.22 -2.55 13.78
N ASN A 153 -4.90 -1.48 14.49
CA ASN A 153 -5.88 -0.70 15.23
C ASN A 153 -6.13 0.60 14.48
N CYS A 154 -7.41 0.90 14.24
CA CYS A 154 -7.85 2.15 13.65
C CYS A 154 -8.74 2.86 14.66
N ARG A 155 -8.43 4.10 15.00
CA ARG A 155 -9.33 4.93 15.80
C ARG A 155 -10.44 5.45 14.90
N VAL A 156 -11.68 5.47 15.35
CA VAL A 156 -12.83 6.03 14.62
C VAL A 156 -13.72 6.73 15.62
N ASN A 157 -13.90 8.06 15.50
CA ASN A 157 -14.59 8.89 16.49
C ASN A 157 -14.21 8.61 17.95
N GLY A 158 -12.91 8.45 18.20
CA GLY A 158 -12.34 8.23 19.54
C GLY A 158 -12.36 6.80 20.06
N ARG A 159 -12.97 5.84 19.34
CA ARG A 159 -12.96 4.42 19.70
C ARG A 159 -11.99 3.64 18.82
N ASP A 160 -11.27 2.68 19.39
CA ASP A 160 -10.34 1.83 18.64
C ASP A 160 -11.09 0.62 18.06
N PHE A 161 -10.88 0.37 16.76
CA PHE A 161 -11.44 -0.77 16.04
C PHE A 161 -10.30 -1.61 15.47
N PRO A 162 -10.17 -2.88 15.88
CA PRO A 162 -9.15 -3.78 15.34
C PRO A 162 -9.58 -4.35 13.98
N VAL A 163 -8.63 -4.51 13.07
CA VAL A 163 -8.82 -5.21 11.80
C VAL A 163 -7.62 -6.10 11.51
N VAL A 164 -7.87 -7.37 11.18
CA VAL A 164 -6.83 -8.30 10.73
C VAL A 164 -6.76 -8.23 9.20
N GLY A 165 -5.59 -7.87 8.67
CA GLY A 165 -5.44 -7.68 7.24
C GLY A 165 -4.01 -7.32 6.80
N TYR A 166 -3.91 -6.80 5.57
CA TYR A 166 -2.66 -6.39 4.95
C TYR A 166 -2.64 -4.90 4.65
N LEU A 167 -1.47 -4.30 4.84
CA LEU A 167 -1.22 -2.92 4.46
C LEU A 167 -1.10 -2.81 2.94
N TYR A 168 -1.80 -1.85 2.39
CA TYR A 168 -1.61 -1.34 1.04
C TYR A 168 -1.29 0.15 1.12
N ALA A 169 -0.35 0.62 0.28
CA ALA A 169 -0.02 2.03 0.18
C ALA A 169 0.36 2.40 -1.26
N GLN A 170 0.11 3.65 -1.64
CA GLN A 170 0.55 4.20 -2.92
C GLN A 170 1.81 5.05 -2.75
N GLN A 171 2.73 4.88 -3.69
CA GLN A 171 3.90 5.76 -3.83
C GLN A 171 3.47 7.18 -4.23
N ASN A 172 4.23 8.19 -3.82
CA ASN A 172 4.05 9.59 -4.27
C ASN A 172 5.05 10.02 -5.36
N ASN A 173 6.08 9.21 -5.64
CA ASN A 173 7.17 9.48 -6.58
C ASN A 173 8.00 10.74 -6.25
N LEU A 174 7.93 11.22 -5.01
CA LEU A 174 8.66 12.39 -4.53
C LEU A 174 9.57 12.01 -3.37
N THR A 175 8.99 11.42 -2.33
CA THR A 175 9.69 11.05 -1.08
C THR A 175 9.64 9.55 -0.82
N ASN A 176 8.86 8.81 -1.61
CA ASN A 176 8.82 7.34 -1.62
C ASN A 176 8.50 6.84 -3.03
N VAL A 177 8.99 5.63 -3.32
CA VAL A 177 8.85 4.92 -4.61
C VAL A 177 8.31 3.50 -4.40
N CYS A 178 8.13 2.72 -5.46
CA CYS A 178 7.45 1.43 -5.45
C CYS A 178 8.10 0.44 -4.48
N ALA A 179 9.43 0.43 -4.45
CA ALA A 179 10.19 -0.37 -3.51
C ALA A 179 9.92 0.01 -2.04
N HIS A 180 9.74 1.30 -1.70
CA HIS A 180 9.40 1.72 -0.34
C HIS A 180 8.04 1.16 0.09
N VAL A 181 7.02 1.30 -0.76
CA VAL A 181 5.66 0.82 -0.41
C VAL A 181 5.61 -0.72 -0.37
N ALA A 182 6.34 -1.40 -1.25
CA ALA A 182 6.46 -2.86 -1.25
C ALA A 182 7.18 -3.36 0.00
N VAL A 183 8.33 -2.76 0.34
CA VAL A 183 9.08 -3.07 1.56
C VAL A 183 8.24 -2.77 2.80
N ARG A 184 7.57 -1.61 2.87
CA ARG A 184 6.71 -1.25 4.01
C ARG A 184 5.68 -2.33 4.27
N THR A 185 5.02 -2.79 3.21
CA THR A 185 3.99 -3.82 3.24
C THR A 185 4.53 -5.15 3.82
N VAL A 186 5.67 -5.64 3.34
CA VAL A 186 6.24 -6.91 3.83
C VAL A 186 6.90 -6.77 5.20
N ALA A 187 7.51 -5.62 5.48
CA ALA A 187 8.18 -5.32 6.74
C ALA A 187 7.22 -5.32 7.93
N THR A 188 5.92 -5.09 7.70
CA THR A 188 4.90 -5.17 8.76
C THR A 188 4.91 -6.49 9.57
N ARG A 189 5.45 -7.56 8.98
CA ARG A 189 5.60 -8.89 9.60
C ARG A 189 6.76 -8.98 10.58
N PHE A 190 7.82 -8.22 10.35
CA PHE A 190 9.12 -8.44 11.00
C PHE A 190 9.57 -7.22 11.79
N HIS A 191 9.15 -6.03 11.36
CA HIS A 191 9.51 -4.79 12.00
C HIS A 191 9.03 -4.78 13.45
N ARG A 192 9.92 -4.39 14.38
CA ARG A 192 9.65 -4.40 15.83
C ARG A 192 8.38 -3.65 16.23
N ASP A 193 8.09 -2.56 15.53
CA ASP A 193 6.93 -1.71 15.77
C ASP A 193 5.75 -2.10 14.87
N GLY A 194 5.97 -3.03 13.94
CA GLY A 194 4.95 -3.57 13.07
C GLY A 194 4.57 -2.75 11.85
N ASP A 195 5.15 -1.56 11.71
CA ASP A 195 5.04 -0.68 10.56
C ASP A 195 6.35 0.14 10.51
N MET A 196 6.88 0.34 9.32
CA MET A 196 8.15 1.05 9.08
C MET A 196 7.82 2.31 8.28
N THR A 197 8.13 3.49 8.82
CA THR A 197 7.73 4.75 8.18
C THR A 197 8.64 5.05 6.98
N TYR A 198 8.16 5.85 6.02
CA TYR A 198 9.00 6.24 4.88
C TYR A 198 10.21 7.07 5.32
N ARG A 199 10.06 7.92 6.34
CA ARG A 199 11.16 8.67 6.95
C ARG A 199 12.21 7.74 7.55
N GLU A 200 11.80 6.70 8.26
CA GLU A 200 12.71 5.68 8.80
C GLU A 200 13.48 4.98 7.67
N MET A 201 12.80 4.56 6.59
CA MET A 201 13.47 3.98 5.43
C MET A 201 14.48 4.93 4.78
N ASN A 202 14.08 6.19 4.56
CA ASN A 202 14.94 7.21 3.98
C ASN A 202 16.19 7.43 4.84
N GLN A 203 16.06 7.48 6.17
CA GLN A 203 17.18 7.63 7.10
C GLN A 203 18.15 6.45 7.04
N VAL A 204 17.66 5.22 6.96
CA VAL A 204 18.49 4.01 6.83
C VAL A 204 19.35 4.07 5.57
N LEU A 205 18.79 4.61 4.48
CA LEU A 205 19.45 4.72 3.18
C LEU A 205 20.24 6.02 2.99
N GLY A 206 20.23 6.93 3.98
CA GLY A 206 20.86 8.25 3.86
C GLY A 206 20.19 9.17 2.82
N ILE A 207 18.92 8.94 2.51
CA ILE A 207 18.12 9.76 1.60
C ILE A 207 17.62 10.98 2.35
N ASP A 208 18.09 12.17 1.96
CA ASP A 208 17.74 13.46 2.58
C ASP A 208 16.92 14.37 1.66
N HIS A 209 16.56 13.87 0.46
CA HIS A 209 15.83 14.59 -0.58
C HIS A 209 16.51 15.87 -1.06
N ARG A 210 17.84 15.95 -0.98
CA ARG A 210 18.66 17.06 -1.48
C ARG A 210 19.68 16.57 -2.51
N GLY A 211 20.04 17.45 -3.45
CA GLY A 211 21.13 17.19 -4.40
C GLY A 211 20.96 15.90 -5.20
N GLU A 212 21.89 14.97 -5.05
CA GLU A 212 21.92 13.68 -5.76
C GLU A 212 21.08 12.57 -5.08
N HIS A 213 20.61 12.80 -3.84
CA HIS A 213 19.83 11.83 -3.07
C HIS A 213 18.31 12.00 -3.26
N LEU A 214 17.90 12.39 -4.47
CA LEU A 214 16.49 12.50 -4.80
C LEU A 214 15.90 11.12 -5.11
N LEU A 215 14.62 10.95 -4.78
CA LEU A 215 13.78 9.86 -5.26
C LEU A 215 12.82 10.38 -6.32
N GLY A 216 12.27 9.46 -7.13
CA GLY A 216 11.18 9.74 -8.05
C GLY A 216 11.46 9.30 -9.48
N GLU A 217 11.07 10.14 -10.44
CA GLU A 217 11.08 9.84 -11.88
C GLU A 217 12.43 9.32 -12.41
N GLU A 218 13.54 9.73 -11.79
CA GLU A 218 14.89 9.39 -12.24
C GLU A 218 15.61 8.36 -11.36
N ARG A 219 15.08 8.06 -10.16
CA ARG A 219 15.72 7.15 -9.20
C ARG A 219 14.71 6.40 -8.33
N GLY A 220 14.73 5.08 -8.48
CA GLY A 220 14.11 4.13 -7.55
C GLY A 220 15.06 3.69 -6.43
N LEU A 221 14.76 2.55 -5.82
CA LEU A 221 15.72 1.86 -4.94
C LEU A 221 16.43 0.74 -5.71
N PHE A 222 17.73 0.61 -5.49
CA PHE A 222 18.53 -0.52 -5.95
C PHE A 222 18.33 -1.75 -5.05
N THR A 223 18.66 -2.93 -5.57
CA THR A 223 18.51 -4.20 -4.86
C THR A 223 19.21 -4.23 -3.50
N ASN A 224 20.42 -3.65 -3.40
CA ASN A 224 21.17 -3.56 -2.14
C ASN A 224 20.49 -2.63 -1.12
N GLU A 225 19.87 -1.53 -1.57
CA GLU A 225 19.10 -0.64 -0.70
C GLU A 225 17.84 -1.35 -0.18
N ILE A 226 17.14 -2.10 -1.04
CA ILE A 226 15.98 -2.92 -0.64
C ILE A 226 16.40 -3.94 0.41
N ILE A 227 17.50 -4.67 0.18
CA ILE A 227 18.05 -5.63 1.12
C ILE A 227 18.36 -4.98 2.47
N GLN A 228 19.03 -3.82 2.46
CA GLN A 228 19.35 -3.09 3.67
C GLN A 228 18.10 -2.72 4.49
N LEU A 229 17.00 -2.34 3.82
CA LEU A 229 15.73 -2.08 4.50
C LEU A 229 15.10 -3.35 5.09
N ILE A 230 15.21 -4.49 4.40
CA ILE A 230 14.70 -5.78 4.88
C ILE A 230 15.50 -6.29 6.09
N ASP A 231 16.83 -6.13 6.06
CA ASP A 231 17.71 -6.39 7.21
C ASP A 231 17.34 -5.50 8.39
N GLN A 232 17.17 -4.20 8.15
CA GLN A 232 16.77 -3.25 9.18
C GLN A 232 15.38 -3.57 9.75
N ALA A 233 14.48 -4.10 8.93
CA ALA A 233 13.18 -4.57 9.38
C ALA A 233 13.25 -5.84 10.25
N GLY A 234 14.43 -6.48 10.35
CA GLY A 234 14.64 -7.67 11.18
C GLY A 234 14.23 -8.99 10.52
N ALA A 235 14.06 -9.00 9.19
CA ALA A 235 13.66 -10.19 8.47
C ALA A 235 14.87 -11.06 8.07
N SER A 236 14.72 -12.38 8.18
CA SER A 236 15.59 -13.31 7.44
C SER A 236 15.06 -13.49 6.03
N TYR A 237 15.92 -13.44 5.01
CA TYR A 237 15.49 -13.54 3.62
C TYR A 237 16.40 -14.45 2.79
N SER A 238 15.85 -14.94 1.68
CA SER A 238 16.60 -15.53 0.58
C SER A 238 16.48 -14.59 -0.61
N HIS A 239 17.62 -14.18 -1.16
CA HIS A 239 17.66 -13.32 -2.34
C HIS A 239 18.10 -14.15 -3.55
N LEU A 240 17.31 -14.09 -4.61
CA LEU A 240 17.61 -14.74 -5.88
C LEU A 240 17.47 -13.73 -7.01
N ASN A 241 18.50 -13.64 -7.85
CA ASN A 241 18.44 -12.92 -9.10
C ASN A 241 18.06 -13.89 -10.22
N TYR A 242 16.95 -13.61 -10.90
CA TYR A 242 16.64 -14.29 -12.15
C TYR A 242 17.59 -13.78 -13.23
N PRO A 243 18.33 -14.68 -13.90
CA PRO A 243 19.18 -14.28 -15.01
C PRO A 243 18.37 -13.75 -16.16
N ARG A 244 18.97 -12.80 -16.86
CA ARG A 244 18.43 -12.28 -18.11
C ARG A 244 18.70 -13.27 -19.23
N GLU A 245 17.86 -13.19 -20.26
CA GLU A 245 18.09 -13.91 -21.50
C GLU A 245 19.47 -13.51 -22.06
N GLY A 246 20.36 -14.49 -22.23
CA GLY A 246 21.74 -14.28 -22.68
C GLY A 246 22.80 -14.20 -21.57
N ASP A 247 22.44 -14.26 -20.29
CA ASP A 247 23.41 -14.37 -19.20
C ASP A 247 24.08 -15.76 -19.23
N ASP A 248 25.41 -15.79 -19.39
CA ASP A 248 26.20 -17.04 -19.40
C ASP A 248 26.36 -17.58 -17.97
N ILE A 249 25.38 -18.37 -17.52
CA ILE A 249 25.47 -19.09 -16.25
C ILE A 249 26.05 -20.48 -16.54
N GLY A 250 27.38 -20.57 -16.48
CA GLY A 250 28.08 -21.83 -16.32
C GLY A 250 28.05 -22.75 -17.55
N GLY A 251 28.00 -22.20 -18.77
CA GLY A 251 28.25 -22.97 -19.99
C GLY A 251 27.08 -23.83 -20.47
N THR A 252 25.86 -23.63 -19.99
CA THR A 252 24.67 -24.18 -20.63
C THR A 252 24.14 -23.19 -21.65
N THR A 253 24.65 -23.28 -22.88
CA THR A 253 24.13 -22.56 -24.06
C THR A 253 22.80 -23.11 -24.57
N SER A 254 22.10 -23.94 -23.81
CA SER A 254 20.81 -24.52 -24.18
C SER A 254 19.69 -23.69 -23.58
N GLU A 255 18.73 -23.32 -24.44
CA GLU A 255 17.43 -22.70 -24.20
C GLU A 255 16.52 -23.40 -23.17
N GLU A 256 17.03 -24.24 -22.26
CA GLU A 256 16.30 -24.56 -21.03
C GLU A 256 16.28 -23.29 -20.19
N SER A 257 15.34 -22.41 -20.51
CA SER A 257 15.17 -21.13 -19.85
C SER A 257 15.08 -21.39 -18.34
N TRP A 258 15.66 -20.52 -17.52
CA TRP A 258 15.54 -20.62 -16.07
C TRP A 258 14.09 -20.73 -15.59
N ASN A 259 13.14 -20.24 -16.40
CA ASN A 259 11.71 -20.43 -16.19
C ASN A 259 11.27 -21.89 -16.18
N GLU A 260 11.94 -22.79 -16.92
CA GLU A 260 11.65 -24.23 -16.91
C GLU A 260 12.28 -24.93 -15.69
N ARG A 261 13.49 -24.53 -15.30
CA ARG A 261 14.21 -25.15 -14.17
C ARG A 261 13.70 -24.70 -12.80
N ALA A 262 13.38 -23.42 -12.69
CA ALA A 262 12.85 -22.80 -11.47
C ALA A 262 11.80 -21.75 -11.87
N PRO A 263 10.57 -22.17 -12.23
CA PRO A 263 9.47 -21.23 -12.42
C PRO A 263 9.32 -20.34 -11.19
N TYR A 264 9.17 -19.03 -11.35
CA TYR A 264 9.06 -18.09 -10.22
C TYR A 264 7.96 -18.48 -9.23
N GLN A 265 6.88 -19.07 -9.73
CA GLN A 265 5.78 -19.60 -8.95
C GLN A 265 6.26 -20.67 -7.96
N ASN A 266 7.17 -21.57 -8.38
CA ASN A 266 7.70 -22.63 -7.53
C ASN A 266 8.65 -22.11 -6.44
N LEU A 267 9.22 -20.92 -6.60
CA LEU A 267 10.09 -20.31 -5.60
C LEU A 267 9.31 -19.46 -4.60
N ILE A 268 8.33 -18.70 -5.09
CA ILE A 268 7.51 -17.82 -4.24
C ILE A 268 6.50 -18.64 -3.44
N TYR A 269 5.89 -19.66 -4.05
CA TYR A 269 4.81 -20.44 -3.44
C TYR A 269 5.18 -21.03 -2.07
N PRO A 270 6.33 -21.73 -1.87
CA PRO A 270 6.72 -22.23 -0.56
C PRO A 270 6.93 -21.15 0.50
N SER A 271 7.42 -19.96 0.09
CA SER A 271 7.57 -18.82 1.00
C SER A 271 6.21 -18.38 1.53
N ILE A 272 5.24 -18.17 0.63
CA ILE A 272 3.88 -17.75 0.97
C ILE A 272 3.18 -18.81 1.84
N GLU A 273 3.28 -20.09 1.48
CA GLU A 273 2.72 -21.20 2.27
C GLU A 273 3.32 -21.31 3.67
N SER A 274 4.61 -20.96 3.81
CA SER A 274 5.30 -20.89 5.10
C SER A 274 4.95 -19.63 5.91
N GLY A 275 4.13 -18.73 5.36
CA GLY A 275 3.71 -17.49 6.01
C GLY A 275 4.71 -16.34 5.89
N PHE A 276 5.67 -16.43 4.98
CA PHE A 276 6.64 -15.38 4.68
C PHE A 276 6.26 -14.67 3.36
N PRO A 277 6.04 -13.35 3.37
CA PRO A 277 5.78 -12.61 2.15
C PRO A 277 7.03 -12.59 1.25
N ALA A 278 6.83 -12.32 -0.04
CA ALA A 278 7.92 -12.16 -0.99
C ALA A 278 7.89 -10.76 -1.63
N LEU A 279 9.05 -10.30 -2.10
CA LEU A 279 9.16 -9.14 -2.99
C LEU A 279 9.50 -9.64 -4.38
N LEU A 280 8.68 -9.27 -5.37
CA LEU A 280 8.93 -9.58 -6.77
C LEU A 280 9.36 -8.30 -7.48
N ALA A 281 10.60 -8.29 -7.97
CA ALA A 281 11.15 -7.24 -8.81
C ALA A 281 11.13 -7.66 -10.28
N PHE A 282 10.65 -6.80 -11.17
CA PHE A 282 10.54 -7.06 -12.60
C PHE A 282 10.60 -5.77 -13.40
N ASN A 283 10.93 -5.85 -14.69
CA ASN A 283 10.83 -4.70 -15.60
C ASN A 283 9.39 -4.58 -16.10
N THR A 284 8.91 -3.35 -16.23
CA THR A 284 7.62 -3.07 -16.86
C THR A 284 7.70 -3.28 -18.38
N SER A 285 6.64 -2.94 -19.11
CA SER A 285 6.69 -2.88 -20.59
C SER A 285 7.80 -1.97 -21.12
N ASP A 286 8.27 -1.01 -20.33
CA ASP A 286 9.51 -0.28 -20.59
C ASP A 286 10.68 -0.99 -19.87
N PRO A 287 11.65 -1.56 -20.62
CA PRO A 287 12.79 -2.27 -20.04
C PRO A 287 13.70 -1.40 -19.16
N SER A 288 13.64 -0.08 -19.29
CA SER A 288 14.40 0.86 -18.46
C SER A 288 13.75 1.13 -17.10
N MET A 289 12.46 0.76 -16.95
CA MET A 289 11.70 0.97 -15.72
C MET A 289 11.50 -0.35 -14.96
N GLY A 290 12.23 -0.48 -13.85
CA GLY A 290 12.01 -1.52 -12.86
C GLY A 290 10.79 -1.24 -11.97
N HIS A 291 10.13 -2.29 -11.52
CA HIS A 291 9.05 -2.23 -10.56
C HIS A 291 9.19 -3.34 -9.51
N VAL A 292 8.72 -3.07 -8.30
CA VAL A 292 8.73 -4.02 -7.19
C VAL A 292 7.34 -4.07 -6.58
N VAL A 293 6.83 -5.28 -6.38
CA VAL A 293 5.54 -5.54 -5.74
C VAL A 293 5.69 -6.50 -4.56
N PRO A 294 4.91 -6.32 -3.48
CA PRO A 294 4.78 -7.32 -2.44
C PRO A 294 3.86 -8.45 -2.92
N VAL A 295 4.27 -9.69 -2.71
CA VAL A 295 3.45 -10.89 -2.90
C VAL A 295 3.13 -11.45 -1.52
N LEU A 296 1.84 -11.47 -1.20
CA LEU A 296 1.34 -11.82 0.14
C LEU A 296 0.56 -13.14 0.15
N GLY A 297 0.17 -13.60 -1.03
CA GLY A 297 -0.79 -14.68 -1.20
C GLY A 297 -0.78 -15.21 -2.62
N HIS A 298 -1.60 -16.22 -2.84
CA HIS A 298 -1.86 -16.81 -4.15
C HIS A 298 -3.33 -17.24 -4.24
N THR A 299 -3.76 -17.60 -5.45
CA THR A 299 -5.07 -18.16 -5.69
C THR A 299 -4.99 -19.17 -6.80
N PHE A 300 -5.76 -20.26 -6.68
CA PHE A 300 -5.93 -21.25 -7.76
C PHE A 300 -7.06 -20.86 -8.72
N ASN A 301 -7.67 -19.67 -8.53
CA ASN A 301 -8.62 -19.14 -9.48
C ASN A 301 -7.88 -18.38 -10.59
N GLU A 302 -7.76 -19.01 -11.76
CA GLU A 302 -7.07 -18.45 -12.93
C GLU A 302 -7.70 -17.12 -13.41
N ASP A 303 -8.99 -16.91 -13.14
CA ASP A 303 -9.73 -15.70 -13.51
C ASP A 303 -9.50 -14.50 -12.57
N ALA A 304 -8.80 -14.68 -11.44
CA ALA A 304 -8.76 -13.67 -10.38
C ALA A 304 -7.64 -12.62 -10.52
N TRP A 305 -6.49 -12.99 -11.08
CA TRP A 305 -5.30 -12.11 -11.11
C TRP A 305 -4.83 -11.73 -12.51
N ILE A 306 -4.69 -12.70 -13.41
CA ILE A 306 -4.07 -12.52 -14.73
C ILE A 306 -4.73 -11.37 -15.51
N PRO A 307 -6.08 -11.28 -15.63
CA PRO A 307 -6.70 -10.19 -16.38
C PRO A 307 -6.40 -8.80 -15.81
N GLN A 308 -6.22 -8.66 -14.49
CA GLN A 308 -5.95 -7.36 -13.86
C GLN A 308 -4.48 -6.96 -13.92
N ALA A 309 -3.58 -7.93 -13.77
CA ALA A 309 -2.14 -7.72 -13.89
C ALA A 309 -1.74 -7.37 -15.32
N ASP A 310 -2.38 -8.02 -16.30
CA ASP A 310 -2.14 -7.76 -17.72
C ASP A 310 -2.43 -6.28 -18.06
N PHE A 311 -3.61 -5.75 -17.75
CA PHE A 311 -3.90 -4.33 -18.02
C PHE A 311 -3.02 -3.33 -17.25
N GLY A 312 -2.50 -3.72 -16.08
CA GLY A 312 -1.75 -2.83 -15.19
C GLY A 312 -0.24 -2.81 -15.43
N TYR A 313 0.33 -3.95 -15.80
CA TYR A 313 1.78 -4.18 -15.83
C TYR A 313 2.29 -4.72 -17.16
N PHE A 314 1.49 -5.53 -17.87
CA PHE A 314 1.92 -6.25 -19.06
C PHE A 314 1.04 -5.82 -20.25
N LYS A 315 1.43 -4.77 -20.99
CA LYS A 315 0.73 -4.36 -22.21
C LYS A 315 0.85 -5.43 -23.30
N VAL A 316 0.01 -6.46 -23.24
CA VAL A 316 -0.10 -7.45 -24.32
C VAL A 316 -0.69 -6.74 -25.55
N GLY A 317 0.08 -6.68 -26.65
CA GLY A 317 -0.37 -6.14 -27.94
C GLY A 317 0.08 -4.71 -28.28
N SER A 318 0.91 -4.06 -27.45
CA SER A 318 1.73 -2.94 -27.97
C SER A 318 2.97 -3.55 -28.62
N GLU A 319 3.13 -3.35 -29.92
CA GLU A 319 4.31 -3.79 -30.68
C GLU A 319 5.60 -3.34 -29.99
N ILE A 320 6.57 -4.26 -29.90
CA ILE A 320 7.95 -3.99 -29.49
C ILE A 320 8.67 -3.27 -30.63
#